data_AF-A0A1G1VSC3-F1
#
_entry.id   AF-A0A1G1VSC3-F1
#
_cell.length_a   1.000
_cell.length_b   1.000
_cell.length_c   1.000
_cell.angle_alpha   90.00
_cell.angle_beta   90.00
_cell.angle_gamma   90.00
#
_symmetry.space_group_name_H-M   'P 1'
#
loop_
_entity.id
_entity.type
_entity.pdbx_description
1 polymer ?
#
loop_
_entity_poly.entity_id
_entity_poly.type
_entity_poly.pdbx_seq_one_letter_code
_entity_poly.pdbx_strand_id
1 'polypeptide(L)'
;MSKRKRFVLVSLLLTLGLFGIQFIRVDYRYQAILLLGGLAYVFCGWALSEDLHKIEWLTALTLPVIYPVSVGLFYFLLPERMLSRLIILGIFGVGMYALLLTENIFTVAAIRTIQLLRAARAVGFLLTLVTAFFLFDTIWSFRLPFYANAILVGLASVPLIFQALWSVELTEDRIERRTVVYSLCLSLAIGELALALSFWPVTVSVGSLFLVTMAYVGLGISQYHFSGRLFRRTLYEYLGVGMIVLLTTYLVTKWG
;
A
#
# COMPACT_ATOMS: atom_id res chain seq x y z
N MET A 1 7.95 -25.13 13.61
CA MET A 1 8.15 -24.72 12.20
C MET A 1 9.18 -23.60 12.15
N SER A 2 10.06 -23.55 11.15
CA SER A 2 10.93 -22.38 10.96
C SER A 2 10.11 -21.16 10.53
N LYS A 3 10.53 -19.94 10.89
CA LYS A 3 9.86 -18.68 10.52
C LYS A 3 9.55 -18.59 9.02
N ARG A 4 10.53 -18.93 8.18
CA ARG A 4 10.37 -18.96 6.72
C ARG A 4 9.29 -19.93 6.25
N LYS A 5 9.16 -21.10 6.90
CA LYS A 5 8.07 -22.06 6.59
C LYS A 5 6.71 -21.49 6.98
N ARG A 6 6.61 -20.74 8.09
CA ARG A 6 5.36 -20.03 8.46
C ARG A 6 5.01 -18.96 7.43
N PHE A 7 5.98 -18.17 6.95
CA PHE A 7 5.72 -17.14 5.94
C PHE A 7 5.22 -17.72 4.62
N VAL A 8 5.84 -18.81 4.16
CA VAL A 8 5.37 -19.53 2.95
C VAL A 8 3.98 -20.11 3.17
N LEU A 9 3.70 -20.68 4.35
CA LEU A 9 2.38 -21.21 4.68
C LEU A 9 1.32 -20.10 4.63
N VAL A 10 1.56 -18.97 5.29
CA VAL A 10 0.60 -17.86 5.34
C VAL A 10 0.39 -17.23 3.96
N SER A 11 1.45 -16.99 3.19
CA SER A 11 1.30 -16.45 1.84
C SER A 11 0.50 -17.41 0.94
N LEU A 12 0.73 -18.72 1.04
CA LEU A 12 -0.02 -19.73 0.30
C LEU A 12 -1.48 -19.80 0.74
N LEU A 13 -1.75 -19.80 2.05
CA LEU A 13 -3.12 -19.83 2.59
C LEU A 13 -3.92 -18.59 2.17
N LEU A 14 -3.33 -17.39 2.24
CA LEU A 14 -4.00 -16.17 1.79
C LEU A 14 -4.19 -16.15 0.27
N THR A 15 -3.26 -16.73 -0.50
CA THR A 15 -3.40 -16.85 -1.96
C THR A 15 -4.55 -17.78 -2.33
N LEU A 16 -4.66 -18.92 -1.63
CA LEU A 16 -5.80 -19.83 -1.77
C LEU A 16 -7.10 -19.19 -1.30
N GLY A 17 -7.07 -18.37 -0.25
CA GLY A 17 -8.21 -17.58 0.20
C GLY A 17 -8.69 -16.63 -0.89
N LEU A 18 -7.78 -15.85 -1.49
CA LEU A 18 -8.08 -14.97 -2.63
C LEU A 18 -8.61 -15.74 -3.84
N PHE A 19 -8.06 -16.93 -4.12
CA PHE A 19 -8.60 -17.81 -5.17
C PHE A 19 -10.03 -18.29 -4.86
N GLY A 20 -10.29 -18.69 -3.61
CA GLY A 20 -11.59 -19.16 -3.15
C GLY A 20 -12.70 -18.12 -3.30
N ILE A 21 -12.39 -16.84 -3.10
CA ILE A 21 -13.33 -15.72 -3.27
C ILE A 21 -13.96 -15.69 -4.66
N GLN A 22 -13.28 -16.21 -5.69
CA GLN A 22 -13.79 -16.19 -7.06
C GLN A 22 -15.02 -17.07 -7.27
N PHE A 23 -15.17 -18.12 -6.47
CA PHE A 23 -16.32 -19.03 -6.52
C PHE A 23 -17.52 -18.51 -5.72
N ILE A 24 -17.34 -17.40 -5.00
CA ILE A 24 -18.40 -16.78 -4.20
C ILE A 24 -19.27 -15.90 -5.12
N ARG A 25 -20.59 -15.99 -4.88
CA ARG A 25 -21.60 -15.17 -5.55
C ARG A 25 -21.30 -13.68 -5.36
N VAL A 26 -21.63 -12.88 -6.38
CA VAL A 26 -21.28 -11.45 -6.44
C VAL A 26 -21.73 -10.67 -5.21
N ASP A 27 -22.93 -10.95 -4.72
CA ASP A 27 -23.56 -10.29 -3.56
C ASP A 27 -22.72 -10.38 -2.28
N TYR A 28 -21.96 -11.47 -2.10
CA TYR A 28 -21.21 -11.77 -0.89
C TYR A 28 -19.70 -11.49 -1.03
N ARG A 29 -19.24 -10.95 -2.17
CA ARG A 29 -17.80 -10.76 -2.45
C ARG A 29 -17.15 -9.76 -1.52
N TYR A 30 -17.78 -8.61 -1.27
CA TYR A 30 -17.22 -7.60 -0.36
C TYR A 30 -17.07 -8.14 1.07
N GLN A 31 -18.02 -8.94 1.54
CA GLN A 31 -17.95 -9.60 2.84
C GLN A 31 -16.82 -10.64 2.88
N ALA A 32 -16.62 -11.39 1.78
CA ALA A 32 -15.53 -12.35 1.67
C ALA A 32 -14.14 -11.69 1.64
N ILE A 33 -14.00 -10.52 0.99
CA ILE A 33 -12.77 -9.72 1.03
C ILE A 33 -12.49 -9.20 2.44
N LEU A 34 -13.53 -8.71 3.14
CA LEU A 34 -13.41 -8.25 4.51
C LEU A 34 -12.97 -9.41 5.43
N LEU A 35 -13.55 -10.60 5.23
CA LEU A 35 -13.13 -11.82 5.92
C LEU A 35 -11.67 -12.18 5.60
N LEU A 36 -11.24 -12.06 4.35
CA LEU A 36 -9.85 -12.27 3.95
C LEU A 36 -8.90 -11.28 4.65
N GLY A 37 -9.29 -10.02 4.79
CA GLY A 37 -8.55 -9.02 5.57
C GLY A 37 -8.44 -9.40 7.05
N GLY A 38 -9.53 -9.87 7.65
CA GLY A 38 -9.53 -10.39 9.03
C GLY A 38 -8.64 -11.61 9.20
N LEU A 39 -8.71 -12.57 8.26
CA LEU A 39 -7.83 -13.74 8.24
C LEU A 39 -6.37 -13.35 8.02
N ALA A 40 -6.09 -12.34 7.18
CA ALA A 40 -4.76 -11.80 6.99
C ALA A 40 -4.22 -11.23 8.31
N TYR A 41 -5.02 -10.49 9.07
CA TYR A 41 -4.60 -9.98 10.38
C TYR A 41 -4.21 -11.11 11.34
N VAL A 42 -5.05 -12.14 11.45
CA VAL A 42 -4.80 -13.29 12.32
C VAL A 42 -3.57 -14.10 11.86
N PHE A 43 -3.47 -14.42 10.57
CA PHE A 43 -2.38 -15.25 10.05
C PHE A 43 -1.04 -14.51 10.03
N CYS A 44 -1.02 -13.23 9.65
CA CYS A 44 0.19 -12.41 9.70
C CYS A 44 0.63 -12.19 11.15
N GLY A 45 -0.31 -11.89 12.06
CA GLY A 45 -0.04 -11.78 13.50
C GLY A 45 0.54 -13.06 14.09
N TRP A 46 -0.03 -14.23 13.74
CA TRP A 46 0.54 -15.52 14.13
C TRP A 46 1.95 -15.75 13.56
N ALA A 47 2.16 -15.43 12.29
CA ALA A 47 3.45 -15.63 11.63
C ALA A 47 4.56 -14.75 12.21
N LEU A 48 4.23 -13.53 12.62
CA LEU A 48 5.18 -12.52 13.15
C LEU A 48 5.21 -12.47 14.69
N SER A 49 4.38 -13.26 15.38
CA SER A 49 4.17 -13.22 16.84
C SER A 49 5.43 -13.30 17.70
N GLU A 50 6.50 -13.92 17.22
CA GLU A 50 7.76 -14.06 17.97
C GLU A 50 8.55 -12.75 18.09
N ASP A 51 8.36 -11.81 17.16
CA ASP A 51 9.11 -10.54 17.13
C ASP A 51 8.20 -9.31 17.29
N LEU A 52 6.88 -9.51 17.49
CA LEU A 52 5.89 -8.43 17.54
C LEU A 52 5.79 -7.81 18.94
N HIS A 53 6.23 -6.56 19.07
CA HIS A 53 6.03 -5.73 20.27
C HIS A 53 4.78 -4.86 20.16
N LYS A 54 4.32 -4.28 21.28
CA LYS A 54 2.97 -3.68 21.45
C LYS A 54 2.48 -2.81 20.28
N ILE A 55 3.29 -1.86 19.81
CA ILE A 55 2.92 -0.91 18.75
C ILE A 55 2.98 -1.57 17.37
N GLU A 56 3.86 -2.56 17.20
CA GLU A 56 4.08 -3.27 15.95
C GLU A 56 2.87 -4.10 15.52
N TRP A 57 2.01 -4.51 16.47
CA TRP A 57 0.71 -5.10 16.15
C TRP A 57 -0.17 -4.18 15.30
N LEU A 58 -0.06 -2.86 15.50
CA LEU A 58 -0.76 -1.90 14.68
C LEU A 58 0.06 -1.59 13.42
N THR A 59 1.33 -1.22 13.55
CA THR A 59 2.12 -0.72 12.41
C THR A 59 2.55 -1.82 11.45
N ALA A 60 3.17 -2.89 11.94
CA ALA A 60 3.74 -3.95 11.10
C ALA A 60 2.67 -4.82 10.43
N LEU A 61 1.48 -4.94 11.04
CA LEU A 61 0.37 -5.69 10.42
C LEU A 61 -0.48 -4.85 9.46
N THR A 62 -0.37 -3.51 9.47
CA THR A 62 -1.19 -2.63 8.63
C THR A 62 -1.04 -2.97 7.14
N LEU A 63 0.19 -3.01 6.63
CA LEU A 63 0.43 -3.24 5.19
C LEU A 63 0.09 -4.69 4.75
N PRO A 64 0.50 -5.76 5.48
CA PRO A 64 0.09 -7.13 5.17
C PRO A 64 -1.43 -7.39 5.21
N VAL A 65 -2.20 -6.56 5.89
CA VAL A 65 -3.67 -6.68 5.96
C VAL A 65 -4.35 -5.89 4.85
N ILE A 66 -3.87 -4.66 4.58
CA ILE A 66 -4.44 -3.82 3.53
C ILE A 66 -4.13 -4.41 2.15
N TYR A 67 -2.98 -5.03 1.94
CA TYR A 67 -2.63 -5.58 0.62
C TYR A 67 -3.60 -6.66 0.11
N PRO A 68 -3.97 -7.72 0.86
CA PRO A 68 -5.02 -8.67 0.47
C PRO A 68 -6.37 -8.03 0.18
N VAL A 69 -6.76 -7.03 0.99
CA VAL A 69 -8.02 -6.31 0.77
C VAL A 69 -7.96 -5.53 -0.55
N SER A 70 -6.86 -4.82 -0.79
CA SER A 70 -6.64 -3.99 -1.98
C SER A 70 -6.60 -4.83 -3.26
N VAL A 71 -5.83 -5.93 -3.23
CA VAL A 71 -5.76 -6.88 -4.35
C VAL A 71 -7.11 -7.55 -4.57
N GLY A 72 -7.80 -7.98 -3.50
CA GLY A 72 -9.12 -8.60 -3.59
C GLY A 72 -10.17 -7.69 -4.22
N LEU A 73 -10.16 -6.40 -3.87
CA LEU A 73 -11.03 -5.39 -4.47
C LEU A 73 -10.70 -5.15 -5.96
N PHE A 74 -9.41 -4.95 -6.27
CA PHE A 74 -8.96 -4.70 -7.64
C PHE A 74 -9.16 -5.92 -8.56
N TYR A 75 -9.06 -7.13 -8.03
CA TYR A 75 -9.20 -8.38 -8.78
C TYR A 75 -10.48 -8.44 -9.61
N PHE A 76 -11.58 -7.89 -9.09
CA PHE A 76 -12.89 -7.91 -9.76
C PHE A 76 -13.01 -6.94 -10.94
N LEU A 77 -12.08 -5.99 -11.04
CA LEU A 77 -12.04 -5.05 -12.16
C LEU A 77 -11.35 -5.64 -13.38
N LEU A 78 -10.67 -6.78 -13.22
CA LEU A 78 -9.90 -7.41 -14.28
C LEU A 78 -10.73 -8.38 -15.11
N PRO A 79 -10.40 -8.57 -16.40
CA PRO A 79 -11.11 -9.51 -17.26
C PRO A 79 -11.09 -10.93 -16.69
N GLU A 80 -12.20 -11.67 -16.87
CA GLU A 80 -12.36 -13.06 -16.40
C GLU A 80 -11.53 -14.11 -17.18
N ARG A 81 -10.34 -13.75 -17.66
CA ARG A 81 -9.43 -14.65 -18.37
C ARG A 81 -8.57 -15.44 -17.38
N MET A 82 -8.53 -16.76 -17.52
CA MET A 82 -7.75 -17.65 -16.64
C MET A 82 -6.27 -17.23 -16.51
N LEU A 83 -5.66 -16.73 -17.60
CA LEU A 83 -4.29 -16.23 -17.58
C LEU A 83 -4.12 -15.01 -16.65
N SER A 84 -4.99 -14.00 -16.77
CA SER A 84 -4.99 -12.83 -15.90
C SER A 84 -5.14 -13.24 -14.44
N ARG A 85 -6.05 -14.19 -14.17
CA ARG A 85 -6.30 -14.74 -12.84
C ARG A 85 -5.05 -15.38 -12.23
N LEU A 86 -4.35 -16.22 -12.98
CA LEU A 86 -3.12 -16.89 -12.52
C LEU A 86 -1.99 -15.89 -12.30
N ILE A 87 -1.83 -14.90 -13.17
CA ILE A 87 -0.80 -13.85 -13.03
C ILE A 87 -1.01 -13.07 -11.74
N ILE A 88 -2.24 -12.60 -11.46
CA ILE A 88 -2.52 -11.84 -10.24
C ILE A 88 -2.31 -12.68 -8.99
N LEU A 89 -2.73 -13.96 -8.99
CA LEU A 89 -2.51 -14.85 -7.86
C LEU A 89 -1.01 -15.10 -7.62
N GLY A 90 -0.21 -15.23 -8.68
CA GLY A 90 1.24 -15.33 -8.59
C GLY A 90 1.87 -14.08 -7.99
N ILE A 91 1.52 -12.90 -8.52
CA ILE A 91 1.97 -11.59 -8.00
C ILE A 91 1.53 -11.43 -6.54
N PHE A 92 0.30 -11.81 -6.21
CA PHE A 92 -0.25 -11.74 -4.86
C PHE A 92 0.55 -12.60 -3.89
N GLY A 93 0.78 -13.89 -4.20
CA GLY A 93 1.50 -14.80 -3.31
C GLY A 93 2.96 -14.42 -3.10
N VAL A 94 3.65 -13.99 -4.17
CA VAL A 94 5.03 -13.47 -4.09
C VAL A 94 5.06 -12.17 -3.27
N GLY A 95 4.14 -11.25 -3.54
CA GLY A 95 4.01 -9.99 -2.81
C GLY A 95 3.73 -10.21 -1.32
N MET A 96 2.84 -11.14 -0.96
CA MET A 96 2.55 -11.48 0.44
C MET A 96 3.75 -12.08 1.16
N TYR A 97 4.50 -12.97 0.50
CA TYR A 97 5.72 -13.51 1.08
C TYR A 97 6.78 -12.40 1.29
N ALA A 98 6.93 -11.51 0.30
CA ALA A 98 7.83 -10.37 0.40
C ALA A 98 7.42 -9.38 1.51
N LEU A 99 6.12 -9.13 1.69
CA LEU A 99 5.58 -8.32 2.79
C LEU A 99 5.93 -8.93 4.14
N LEU A 100 5.62 -10.21 4.37
CA LEU A 100 5.92 -10.89 5.63
C LEU A 100 7.42 -10.87 5.96
N LEU A 101 8.28 -11.06 4.96
CA LEU A 101 9.72 -10.98 5.14
C LEU A 101 10.17 -9.54 5.47
N THR A 102 9.58 -8.55 4.80
CA THR A 102 9.88 -7.12 4.99
C THR A 102 9.48 -6.66 6.39
N GLU A 103 8.25 -6.98 6.82
CA GLU A 103 7.78 -6.64 8.16
C GLU A 103 8.59 -7.34 9.24
N ASN A 104 8.98 -8.60 9.03
CA ASN A 104 9.89 -9.27 9.96
C ASN A 104 11.25 -8.58 10.06
N ILE A 105 11.78 -8.05 8.97
CA ILE A 105 13.02 -7.27 9.01
C ILE A 105 12.80 -5.97 9.77
N PHE A 106 11.64 -5.31 9.63
CA PHE A 106 11.34 -4.08 10.37
C PHE A 106 11.21 -4.32 11.88
N THR A 107 10.48 -5.35 12.31
CA THR A 107 10.34 -5.66 13.74
C THR A 107 11.69 -6.03 14.37
N VAL A 108 12.49 -6.86 13.70
CA VAL A 108 13.83 -7.19 14.21
C VAL A 108 14.76 -5.97 14.15
N ALA A 109 14.58 -5.05 13.18
CA ALA A 109 15.40 -3.86 13.01
C ALA A 109 15.09 -2.76 14.04
N ALA A 110 13.90 -2.77 14.65
CA ALA A 110 13.54 -1.86 15.74
C ALA A 110 14.42 -2.08 16.98
N ILE A 111 14.79 -3.34 17.25
CA ILE A 111 15.61 -3.72 18.41
C ILE A 111 17.11 -3.59 18.10
N ARG A 112 17.52 -3.97 16.88
CA ARG A 112 18.95 -4.02 16.49
C ARG A 112 19.17 -3.65 15.04
N THR A 113 20.31 -3.05 14.73
CA THR A 113 20.65 -2.71 13.34
C THR A 113 20.92 -3.98 12.50
N ILE A 114 20.27 -4.09 11.33
CA ILE A 114 20.45 -5.21 10.38
C ILE A 114 20.82 -4.67 9.00
N GLN A 115 21.77 -5.31 8.33
CA GLN A 115 22.20 -4.93 6.98
C GLN A 115 21.07 -4.99 5.94
N LEU A 116 20.16 -5.96 6.08
CA LEU A 116 19.03 -6.17 5.17
C LEU A 116 17.96 -5.07 5.26
N LEU A 117 18.03 -4.17 6.26
CA LEU A 117 17.04 -3.11 6.45
C LEU A 117 16.91 -2.20 5.23
N ARG A 118 18.01 -1.90 4.54
CA ARG A 118 17.96 -1.05 3.33
C ARG A 118 17.14 -1.71 2.21
N ALA A 119 17.31 -3.02 2.02
CA ALA A 119 16.54 -3.77 1.03
C ALA A 119 15.06 -3.87 1.45
N ALA A 120 14.79 -4.12 2.73
CA ALA A 120 13.43 -4.16 3.27
C ALA A 120 12.70 -2.82 3.07
N ARG A 121 13.34 -1.67 3.31
CA ARG A 121 12.75 -0.35 3.05
C ARG A 121 12.37 -0.15 1.59
N ALA A 122 13.23 -0.57 0.65
CA ALA A 122 12.92 -0.46 -0.77
C ALA A 122 11.74 -1.35 -1.19
N VAL A 123 11.70 -2.58 -0.69
CA VAL A 123 10.61 -3.54 -0.97
C VAL A 123 9.30 -3.08 -0.34
N GLY A 124 9.32 -2.63 0.92
CA GLY A 124 8.15 -2.10 1.62
C GLY A 124 7.59 -0.84 0.96
N PHE A 125 8.47 0.07 0.53
CA PHE A 125 8.08 1.25 -0.24
C PHE A 125 7.40 0.87 -1.57
N LEU A 126 8.00 -0.05 -2.33
CA LEU A 126 7.41 -0.54 -3.58
C LEU A 126 6.02 -1.16 -3.33
N LEU A 127 5.90 -2.03 -2.33
CA LEU A 127 4.64 -2.72 -2.01
C LEU A 127 3.58 -1.76 -1.48
N THR A 128 3.97 -0.69 -0.79
CA THR A 128 3.06 0.40 -0.39
C THR A 128 2.47 1.08 -1.62
N LEU A 129 3.28 1.41 -2.63
CA LEU A 129 2.81 2.06 -3.86
C LEU A 129 1.93 1.14 -4.71
N VAL A 130 2.28 -0.15 -4.79
CA VAL A 130 1.44 -1.16 -5.46
C VAL A 130 0.09 -1.29 -4.76
N THR A 131 0.09 -1.32 -3.42
CA THR A 131 -1.14 -1.36 -2.62
C THR A 131 -1.99 -0.11 -2.83
N ALA A 132 -1.36 1.07 -2.81
CA ALA A 132 -2.01 2.35 -3.08
C ALA A 132 -2.64 2.38 -4.48
N PHE A 133 -1.95 1.86 -5.50
CA PHE A 133 -2.48 1.77 -6.86
C PHE A 133 -3.77 0.95 -6.90
N PHE A 134 -3.77 -0.25 -6.31
CA PHE A 134 -4.97 -1.10 -6.27
C PHE A 134 -6.14 -0.47 -5.51
N LEU A 135 -5.88 0.24 -4.41
CA LEU A 135 -6.93 0.97 -3.69
C LEU A 135 -7.47 2.15 -4.49
N PHE A 136 -6.61 3.02 -5.01
CA PHE A 136 -7.06 4.21 -5.73
C PHE A 136 -7.83 3.84 -7.00
N ASP A 137 -7.35 2.84 -7.73
CA ASP A 137 -8.03 2.33 -8.93
C ASP A 137 -9.40 1.72 -8.58
N THR A 138 -9.49 0.98 -7.46
CA THR A 138 -10.77 0.49 -6.95
C THR A 138 -11.72 1.62 -6.60
N ILE A 139 -11.28 2.60 -5.79
CA ILE A 139 -12.11 3.71 -5.32
C ILE A 139 -12.68 4.48 -6.51
N TRP A 140 -11.82 4.80 -7.48
CA TRP A 140 -12.21 5.52 -8.68
C TRP A 140 -13.12 4.69 -9.61
N SER A 141 -12.92 3.37 -9.66
CA SER A 141 -13.78 2.46 -10.43
C SER A 141 -15.23 2.45 -9.94
N PHE A 142 -15.48 2.78 -8.67
CA PHE A 142 -16.85 2.92 -8.14
C PHE A 142 -17.59 4.15 -8.65
N ARG A 143 -16.92 5.09 -9.34
CA ARG A 143 -17.52 6.31 -9.92
C ARG A 143 -18.35 7.11 -8.91
N LEU A 144 -17.85 7.20 -7.68
CA LEU A 144 -18.49 7.96 -6.61
C LEU A 144 -18.41 9.48 -6.89
N PRO A 145 -19.25 10.31 -6.24
CA PRO A 145 -19.14 11.75 -6.36
C PRO A 145 -17.77 12.26 -5.86
N PHE A 146 -17.34 13.42 -6.37
CA PHE A 146 -16.01 13.98 -6.14
C PHE A 146 -15.60 14.04 -4.66
N TYR A 147 -16.53 14.43 -3.76
CA TYR A 147 -16.25 14.51 -2.32
C TYR A 147 -16.00 13.13 -1.69
N ALA A 148 -16.72 12.10 -2.14
CA ALA A 148 -16.56 10.74 -1.64
C ALA A 148 -15.23 10.13 -2.13
N ASN A 149 -14.85 10.37 -3.39
CA ASN A 149 -13.53 9.95 -3.90
C ASN A 149 -12.40 10.59 -3.10
N ALA A 150 -12.46 11.90 -2.89
CA ALA A 150 -11.45 12.63 -2.12
C ALA A 150 -11.29 12.09 -0.69
N ILE A 151 -12.41 11.89 0.01
CA ILE A 151 -12.42 11.36 1.38
C ILE A 151 -11.88 9.93 1.41
N LEU A 152 -12.35 9.04 0.54
CA LEU A 152 -11.92 7.64 0.54
C LEU A 152 -10.44 7.50 0.17
N VAL A 153 -9.96 8.25 -0.82
CA VAL A 153 -8.53 8.26 -1.20
C VAL A 153 -7.68 8.79 -0.03
N GLY A 154 -8.10 9.88 0.60
CA GLY A 154 -7.40 10.42 1.78
C GLY A 154 -7.37 9.40 2.93
N LEU A 155 -8.50 8.81 3.29
CA LEU A 155 -8.59 7.81 4.35
C LEU A 155 -7.80 6.54 4.05
N ALA A 156 -7.81 6.05 2.81
CA ALA A 156 -7.01 4.90 2.38
C ALA A 156 -5.51 5.19 2.42
N SER A 157 -5.11 6.45 2.19
CA SER A 157 -3.71 6.89 2.23
C SER A 157 -3.16 6.94 3.65
N VAL A 158 -3.97 7.27 4.66
CA VAL A 158 -3.53 7.40 6.07
C VAL A 158 -2.77 6.17 6.58
N PRO A 159 -3.34 4.95 6.58
CA PRO A 159 -2.66 3.78 7.13
C PRO A 159 -1.43 3.38 6.30
N LEU A 160 -1.48 3.54 4.97
CA LEU A 160 -0.36 3.23 4.08
C LEU A 160 0.83 4.17 4.33
N ILE A 161 0.58 5.47 4.37
CA ILE A 161 1.62 6.48 4.58
C ILE A 161 2.17 6.39 6.01
N PHE A 162 1.30 6.16 6.99
CA PHE A 162 1.69 6.00 8.38
C PHE A 162 2.65 4.81 8.56
N GLN A 163 2.31 3.64 8.03
CA GLN A 163 3.18 2.46 8.10
C GLN A 163 4.51 2.69 7.36
N ALA A 164 4.46 3.31 6.17
CA ALA A 164 5.65 3.56 5.38
C ALA A 164 6.63 4.56 6.05
N LEU A 165 6.13 5.58 6.75
CA LEU A 165 6.96 6.52 7.50
C LEU A 165 7.50 5.88 8.79
N TRP A 166 6.67 5.13 9.51
CA TRP A 166 7.09 4.40 10.71
C TRP A 166 8.26 3.44 10.44
N SER A 167 8.27 2.78 9.27
CA SER A 167 9.37 1.88 8.85
C SER A 167 10.76 2.55 8.70
N VAL A 168 10.80 3.88 8.69
CA VAL A 168 12.05 4.66 8.60
C VAL A 168 12.62 5.00 9.97
N GLU A 169 11.77 5.35 10.94
CA GLU A 169 12.18 5.69 12.31
C GLU A 169 12.39 4.42 13.15
N LEU A 170 11.54 3.39 12.99
CA LEU A 170 11.59 2.11 13.72
C LEU A 170 11.68 2.25 15.25
N THR A 171 10.92 3.18 15.81
CA THR A 171 10.90 3.42 17.26
C THR A 171 9.98 2.42 17.96
N GLU A 172 10.53 1.63 18.89
CA GLU A 172 9.86 0.48 19.54
C GLU A 172 8.77 0.90 20.55
N ASP A 173 9.02 1.96 21.34
CA ASP A 173 8.18 2.28 22.51
C ASP A 173 7.08 3.31 22.26
N ARG A 174 7.22 4.16 21.25
CA ARG A 174 6.30 5.28 21.01
C ARG A 174 6.20 5.63 19.54
N ILE A 175 4.96 5.91 19.12
CA ILE A 175 4.69 6.54 17.84
C ILE A 175 5.08 8.02 17.97
N GLU A 176 6.05 8.46 17.18
CA GLU A 176 6.43 9.87 17.16
C GLU A 176 5.30 10.74 16.60
N ARG A 177 5.03 11.86 17.28
CA ARG A 177 4.03 12.84 16.84
C ARG A 177 4.32 13.30 15.41
N ARG A 178 5.59 13.41 15.04
CA ARG A 178 6.03 13.77 13.70
C ARG A 178 5.53 12.79 12.65
N THR A 179 5.68 11.48 12.87
CA THR A 179 5.17 10.44 11.97
C THR A 179 3.66 10.55 11.75
N VAL A 180 2.89 10.80 12.81
CA VAL A 180 1.42 10.98 12.71
C VAL A 180 1.05 12.25 11.96
N VAL A 181 1.70 13.38 12.25
CA VAL A 181 1.39 14.66 11.59
C VAL A 181 1.73 14.59 10.11
N TYR A 182 2.91 14.05 9.75
CA TYR A 182 3.29 13.90 8.34
C TYR A 182 2.37 12.92 7.61
N SER A 183 1.97 11.81 8.24
CA SER A 183 1.05 10.87 7.59
C SER A 183 -0.32 11.49 7.31
N LEU A 184 -0.86 12.27 8.25
CA LEU A 184 -2.13 12.98 8.07
C LEU A 184 -2.01 14.09 7.03
N CYS A 185 -0.96 14.92 7.08
CA CYS A 185 -0.76 16.00 6.11
C CYS A 185 -0.58 15.47 4.69
N LEU A 186 0.24 14.43 4.49
CA LEU A 186 0.42 13.83 3.17
C LEU A 186 -0.88 13.18 2.68
N SER A 187 -1.59 12.45 3.53
CA SER A 187 -2.85 11.80 3.15
C SER A 187 -3.93 12.80 2.79
N LEU A 188 -3.99 13.92 3.51
CA LEU A 188 -4.87 15.04 3.20
C LEU A 188 -4.50 15.66 1.84
N ALA A 189 -3.21 15.90 1.58
CA ALA A 189 -2.76 16.39 0.28
C ALA A 189 -3.13 15.43 -0.87
N ILE A 190 -3.01 14.11 -0.66
CA ILE A 190 -3.42 13.11 -1.66
C ILE A 190 -4.94 13.11 -1.86
N GLY A 191 -5.73 13.29 -0.79
CA GLY A 191 -7.18 13.45 -0.87
C GLY A 191 -7.61 14.72 -1.63
N GLU A 192 -6.94 15.85 -1.38
CA GLU A 192 -7.16 17.10 -2.10
C GLU A 192 -6.78 16.99 -3.59
N LEU A 193 -5.69 16.31 -3.90
CA LEU A 193 -5.31 16.02 -5.29
C LEU A 193 -6.35 15.12 -5.96
N ALA A 194 -6.93 14.15 -5.25
CA ALA A 194 -8.03 13.34 -5.78
C ALA A 194 -9.31 14.16 -6.01
N LEU A 195 -9.59 15.16 -5.16
CA LEU A 195 -10.67 16.12 -5.36
C LEU A 195 -10.43 16.94 -6.64
N ALA A 196 -9.23 17.52 -6.78
CA ALA A 196 -8.87 18.31 -7.97
C ALA A 196 -8.95 17.46 -9.25
N LEU A 197 -8.42 16.24 -9.21
CA LEU A 197 -8.48 15.30 -10.32
C LEU A 197 -9.91 14.85 -10.65
N SER A 198 -10.86 14.88 -9.72
CA SER A 198 -12.26 14.51 -10.00
C SER A 198 -12.94 15.45 -10.99
N PHE A 199 -12.41 16.67 -11.19
CA PHE A 199 -12.86 17.63 -12.19
C PHE A 199 -12.12 17.50 -13.53
N TRP A 200 -11.12 16.62 -13.60
CA TRP A 200 -10.30 16.40 -14.77
C TRP A 200 -10.81 15.17 -15.54
N PRO A 201 -11.04 15.25 -16.87
CA PRO A 201 -11.47 14.09 -17.68
C PRO A 201 -10.39 13.02 -17.92
N VAL A 202 -9.78 12.51 -16.84
CA VAL A 202 -8.80 11.41 -16.89
C VAL A 202 -9.48 10.05 -16.75
N THR A 203 -8.89 9.02 -17.35
CA THR A 203 -9.34 7.64 -17.12
C THR A 203 -8.97 7.17 -15.71
N VAL A 204 -9.70 6.18 -15.18
CA VAL A 204 -9.47 5.64 -13.83
C VAL A 204 -8.02 5.23 -13.60
N SER A 205 -7.42 4.50 -14.54
CA SER A 205 -6.04 4.04 -14.39
C SER A 205 -5.03 5.18 -14.48
N VAL A 206 -5.26 6.20 -15.31
CA VAL A 206 -4.36 7.38 -15.40
C VAL A 206 -4.46 8.22 -14.13
N GLY A 207 -5.66 8.46 -13.60
CA GLY A 207 -5.86 9.17 -12.34
C GLY A 207 -5.23 8.43 -11.16
N SER A 208 -5.36 7.11 -11.11
CA SER A 208 -4.77 6.27 -10.07
C SER A 208 -3.24 6.27 -10.13
N LEU A 209 -2.64 6.18 -11.32
CA LEU A 209 -1.19 6.31 -11.51
C LEU A 209 -0.68 7.70 -11.13
N PHE A 210 -1.44 8.76 -11.43
CA PHE A 210 -1.10 10.12 -10.97
C PHE A 210 -1.08 10.19 -9.45
N LEU A 211 -2.13 9.72 -8.76
CA LEU A 211 -2.20 9.73 -7.30
C LEU A 211 -1.09 8.89 -6.65
N VAL A 212 -0.78 7.72 -7.20
CA VAL A 212 0.35 6.88 -6.76
C VAL A 212 1.67 7.60 -6.95
N THR A 213 1.84 8.34 -8.05
CA THR A 213 3.05 9.13 -8.28
C THR A 213 3.17 10.27 -7.27
N MET A 214 2.07 10.96 -6.97
CA MET A 214 2.08 12.00 -5.94
C MET A 214 2.35 11.42 -4.55
N ALA A 215 1.83 10.23 -4.27
CA ALA A 215 2.18 9.49 -3.06
C ALA A 215 3.67 9.10 -3.04
N TYR A 216 4.23 8.62 -4.16
CA TYR A 216 5.66 8.34 -4.34
C TYR A 216 6.52 9.58 -4.06
N VAL A 217 6.14 10.74 -4.60
CA VAL A 217 6.85 12.01 -4.37
C VAL A 217 6.78 12.44 -2.90
N GLY A 218 5.57 12.49 -2.33
CA GLY A 218 5.35 12.90 -0.95
C GLY A 218 6.01 11.97 0.06
N LEU A 219 5.84 10.66 -0.10
CA LEU A 219 6.48 9.65 0.75
C LEU A 219 7.99 9.67 0.58
N GLY A 220 8.51 9.67 -0.65
CA GLY A 220 9.94 9.66 -0.92
C GLY A 220 10.63 10.83 -0.24
N ILE A 221 10.18 12.06 -0.49
CA ILE A 221 10.72 13.27 0.14
C ILE A 221 10.69 13.16 1.67
N SER A 222 9.58 12.67 2.22
CA SER A 222 9.40 12.54 3.67
C SER A 222 10.32 11.48 4.27
N GLN A 223 10.49 10.32 3.63
CA GLN A 223 11.43 9.28 4.08
C GLN A 223 12.89 9.74 4.04
N TYR A 224 13.29 10.51 3.02
CA TYR A 224 14.62 11.13 2.96
C TYR A 224 14.80 12.20 4.04
N HIS A 225 13.75 12.98 4.32
CA HIS A 225 13.75 13.97 5.40
C HIS A 225 13.88 13.31 6.77
N PHE A 226 13.17 12.21 7.02
CA PHE A 226 13.21 11.45 8.27
C PHE A 226 14.58 10.77 8.45
N SER A 227 15.18 10.31 7.35
CA SER A 227 16.53 9.74 7.34
C SER A 227 17.66 10.77 7.50
N GLY A 228 17.35 12.08 7.58
CA GLY A 228 18.35 13.15 7.63
C GLY A 228 19.18 13.30 6.35
N ARG A 229 18.69 12.80 5.22
CA ARG A 229 19.41 12.71 3.92
C ARG A 229 18.70 13.46 2.81
N LEU A 230 17.87 14.45 3.16
CA LEU A 230 17.17 15.28 2.18
C LEU A 230 18.13 16.33 1.61
N PHE A 231 18.76 16.00 0.50
CA PHE A 231 19.55 16.94 -0.28
C PHE A 231 18.65 17.69 -1.28
N ARG A 232 19.01 18.94 -1.61
CA ARG A 232 18.28 19.73 -2.63
C ARG A 232 18.17 18.97 -3.96
N ARG A 233 19.23 18.26 -4.36
CA ARG A 233 19.23 17.43 -5.55
C ARG A 233 18.13 16.35 -5.52
N THR A 234 18.03 15.61 -4.42
CA THR A 234 17.00 14.58 -4.23
C THR A 234 15.60 15.19 -4.28
N LEU A 235 15.40 16.36 -3.68
CA LEU A 235 14.13 17.08 -3.76
C LEU A 235 13.76 17.40 -5.22
N TYR A 236 14.69 17.92 -6.01
CA TYR A 236 14.45 18.20 -7.44
C TYR A 236 14.21 16.94 -8.27
N GLU A 237 14.87 15.83 -7.97
CA GLU A 237 14.64 14.55 -8.65
C GLU A 237 13.20 14.07 -8.43
N TYR A 238 12.70 14.08 -7.18
CA TYR A 238 11.32 13.70 -6.87
C TYR A 238 10.29 14.67 -7.46
N LEU A 239 10.50 15.98 -7.32
CA LEU A 239 9.61 16.98 -7.92
C LEU A 239 9.61 16.91 -9.44
N GLY A 240 10.75 16.60 -10.06
CA GLY A 240 10.87 16.38 -11.50
C GLY A 240 10.00 15.21 -11.97
N VAL A 241 10.00 14.09 -11.26
CA VAL A 241 9.11 12.94 -11.56
C VAL A 241 7.64 13.36 -11.45
N GLY A 242 7.27 14.08 -10.39
CA GLY A 242 5.90 14.59 -10.21
C GLY A 242 5.48 15.53 -11.35
N MET A 243 6.37 16.44 -11.76
CA MET A 243 6.13 17.36 -12.87
C MET A 243 5.97 16.63 -14.20
N ILE A 244 6.82 15.64 -14.49
CA ILE A 244 6.73 14.81 -15.70
C ILE A 244 5.37 14.11 -15.75
N VAL A 245 4.95 13.48 -14.65
CA VAL A 245 3.66 12.78 -14.62
C VAL A 245 2.48 13.74 -14.75
N LEU A 246 2.57 14.94 -14.16
CA LEU A 246 1.54 15.96 -14.35
C LEU A 246 1.40 16.37 -15.82
N LEU A 247 2.53 16.58 -16.51
CA LEU A 247 2.54 16.92 -17.93
C LEU A 247 2.02 15.76 -18.79
N THR A 248 2.45 14.53 -18.54
CA THR A 248 1.99 13.38 -19.32
C THR A 248 0.50 13.10 -19.10
N THR A 249 0.00 13.22 -17.87
CA THR A 249 -1.43 13.15 -17.58
C THR A 249 -2.20 14.22 -18.34
N TYR A 250 -1.70 15.46 -18.38
CA TYR A 250 -2.32 16.54 -19.14
C TYR A 250 -2.37 16.28 -20.65
N LEU A 251 -1.28 15.77 -21.22
CA LEU A 251 -1.18 15.47 -22.66
C LEU A 251 -2.03 14.26 -23.09
N VAL A 252 -2.16 13.24 -22.24
CA VAL A 252 -2.97 12.03 -22.53
C VAL A 252 -4.46 12.29 -22.34
N THR A 253 -4.82 13.30 -21.55
CA THR A 253 -6.22 13.68 -21.33
C THR A 253 -6.85 14.14 -22.63
N LYS A 254 -7.98 13.54 -22.99
CA LYS A 254 -8.82 14.03 -24.09
C LYS A 254 -9.75 15.11 -23.55
N TRP A 255 -9.49 16.35 -23.96
CA TRP A 255 -10.27 17.52 -23.55
C TRP A 255 -11.50 17.78 -24.44
N GLY A 256 -11.92 16.77 -25.21
CA GLY A 256 -13.07 16.78 -26.12
C GLY A 256 -13.53 15.37 -26.44
#